data_AF-A0A2V7DAP3-F1
#
_entry.id   AF-A0A2V7DAP3-F1
#
_cell.length_a   1.000
_cell.length_b   1.000
_cell.length_c   1.000
_cell.angle_alpha   90.00
_cell.angle_beta   90.00
_cell.angle_gamma   90.00
#
_symmetry.space_group_name_H-M   'P 1'
#
loop_
_entity.id
_entity.type
_entity.pdbx_description
1 polymer ?
#
loop_
_entity_poly.entity_id
_entity_poly.type
_entity_poly.pdbx_seq_one_letter_code
_entity_poly.pdbx_strand_id
1 'polypeptide(L)'
;MLGSAETSQRLACDASRVAMRHDANGHVVEVGARTRAIPPALRRALDHRDKSCRFPGCTVRFGQGHHIRHWAHGGPTTLSNLTLLCRRHHRAVHEEGFQVDREPDGTLTFRRPNGALLPAVPPPANVPADPVEVLRARNDAGGVHIDARTSMPGWLGERLDVGYAIDVLHPLAANRQ
;
A
#
# COMPACT_ATOMS: atom_id res chain seq x y z
N MET A 1 5.95 -20.01 -8.94
CA MET A 1 7.34 -19.91 -8.43
C MET A 1 8.03 -18.69 -9.06
N LEU A 2 7.64 -17.46 -8.67
CA LEU A 2 8.11 -16.20 -9.29
C LEU A 2 8.89 -15.27 -8.32
N GLY A 3 8.97 -15.64 -7.03
CA GLY A 3 9.46 -14.74 -5.98
C GLY A 3 10.95 -14.37 -5.99
N SER A 4 11.81 -15.05 -6.78
CA SER A 4 13.25 -14.72 -6.80
C SER A 4 13.57 -13.53 -7.69
N ALA A 5 13.05 -13.49 -8.92
CA ALA A 5 13.42 -12.47 -9.90
C ALA A 5 12.89 -11.07 -9.52
N GLU A 6 11.62 -10.98 -9.11
CA GLU A 6 10.97 -9.72 -8.71
C GLU A 6 11.58 -9.16 -7.41
N THR A 7 11.85 -10.03 -6.44
CA THR A 7 12.57 -9.66 -5.21
C THR A 7 13.96 -9.14 -5.52
N SER A 8 14.70 -9.82 -6.40
CA SER A 8 16.02 -9.37 -6.83
C SER A 8 15.97 -8.04 -7.58
N GLN A 9 14.94 -7.79 -8.39
CA GLN A 9 14.75 -6.48 -9.05
C GLN A 9 14.51 -5.37 -8.03
N ARG A 10 13.59 -5.59 -7.07
CA ARG A 10 13.32 -4.61 -5.99
C ARG A 10 14.57 -4.30 -5.18
N LEU A 11 15.33 -5.31 -4.79
CA LEU A 11 16.59 -5.11 -4.05
C LEU A 11 17.62 -4.34 -4.88
N ALA A 12 17.61 -4.52 -6.20
CA ALA A 12 18.53 -3.87 -7.11
C ALA A 12 18.09 -2.47 -7.59
N CYS A 13 16.93 -1.95 -7.17
CA CYS A 13 16.44 -0.64 -7.63
C CYS A 13 17.34 0.54 -7.19
N ASP A 14 17.99 0.44 -6.04
CA ASP A 14 18.92 1.47 -5.54
C ASP A 14 20.19 0.84 -4.95
N ALA A 15 20.66 -0.26 -5.56
CA ALA A 15 21.82 -0.99 -5.09
C ALA A 15 22.85 -1.21 -6.20
N SER A 16 24.10 -1.39 -5.80
CA SER A 16 25.14 -1.92 -6.67
C SER A 16 24.90 -3.40 -6.90
N ARG A 17 24.92 -3.85 -8.16
CA ARG A 17 24.78 -5.27 -8.50
C ARG A 17 26.06 -5.81 -9.10
N VAL A 18 26.55 -6.92 -8.54
CA VAL A 18 27.58 -7.75 -9.15
C VAL A 18 26.87 -8.96 -9.76
N ALA A 19 27.01 -9.14 -11.07
CA ALA A 19 26.51 -10.31 -11.77
C ALA A 19 27.70 -11.25 -12.05
N MET A 20 27.57 -12.51 -11.65
CA MET A 20 28.54 -13.57 -11.95
C MET A 20 27.86 -14.59 -12.86
N ARG A 21 28.46 -14.90 -14.01
CA ARG A 21 28.01 -15.97 -14.89
C ARG A 21 28.89 -17.19 -14.66
N HIS A 22 28.25 -18.35 -14.53
CA HIS A 22 28.92 -19.63 -14.33
C HIS A 22 28.75 -20.50 -15.58
N ASP A 23 29.72 -21.36 -15.87
CA ASP A 23 29.60 -22.41 -16.87
C ASP A 23 28.77 -23.61 -16.34
N ALA A 24 28.58 -24.63 -17.18
CA ALA A 24 27.86 -25.85 -16.81
C ALA A 24 28.53 -26.65 -15.68
N ASN A 25 29.81 -26.40 -15.39
CA ASN A 25 30.58 -27.05 -14.34
C ASN A 25 30.66 -26.18 -13.06
N GLY A 26 29.99 -25.03 -13.04
CA GLY A 26 29.96 -24.12 -11.90
C GLY A 26 31.13 -23.13 -11.84
N HIS A 27 32.03 -23.10 -12.81
CA HIS A 27 33.14 -22.13 -12.84
C HIS A 27 32.66 -20.75 -13.27
N VAL A 28 33.17 -19.72 -12.59
CA VAL A 28 32.87 -18.33 -12.94
C VAL A 28 33.56 -18.00 -14.28
N VAL A 29 32.76 -17.73 -15.31
CA VAL A 29 33.23 -17.35 -16.65
C VAL A 29 33.18 -15.84 -16.89
N GLU A 30 32.37 -15.10 -16.13
CA GLU A 30 32.34 -13.63 -16.20
C GLU A 30 31.87 -13.02 -14.89
N VAL A 31 32.54 -11.94 -14.46
CA VAL A 31 32.09 -11.09 -13.35
C VAL A 31 31.90 -9.67 -13.88
N GLY A 32 30.66 -9.17 -13.84
CA GLY A 32 30.33 -7.80 -14.20
C GLY A 32 29.77 -7.04 -13.00
N ALA A 33 30.48 -6.01 -12.53
CA ALA A 33 29.98 -5.07 -11.54
C ALA A 33 29.32 -3.88 -12.23
N ARG A 34 28.03 -3.65 -11.98
CA ARG A 34 27.32 -2.43 -12.39
C ARG A 34 26.80 -1.72 -11.15
N THR A 35 27.45 -0.62 -10.79
CA THR A 35 26.96 0.32 -9.78
C THR A 35 26.04 1.31 -10.46
N ARG A 36 24.74 1.26 -10.14
CA ARG A 36 23.77 2.27 -10.59
C ARG A 36 22.90 2.78 -9.42
N ALA A 37 23.47 2.75 -8.22
CA ALA A 37 22.94 3.42 -7.05
C ALA A 37 22.63 4.88 -7.39
N ILE A 38 21.51 5.38 -6.88
CA ILE A 38 21.09 6.75 -7.11
C ILE A 38 22.13 7.68 -6.47
N PRO A 39 22.82 8.53 -7.26
CA PRO A 39 23.87 9.38 -6.72
C PRO A 39 23.33 10.28 -5.59
N PRO A 40 24.11 10.59 -4.54
CA PRO A 40 23.62 11.37 -3.40
C PRO A 40 22.97 12.71 -3.77
N ALA A 41 23.48 13.39 -4.79
CA ALA A 41 22.88 14.63 -5.30
C ALA A 41 21.48 14.40 -5.91
N LEU A 42 21.34 13.34 -6.70
CA LEU A 42 20.06 12.95 -7.30
C LEU A 42 19.09 12.46 -6.23
N ARG A 43 19.58 11.74 -5.21
CA ARG A 43 18.78 11.31 -4.06
C ARG A 43 18.22 12.50 -3.28
N ARG A 44 19.04 13.52 -2.99
CA ARG A 44 18.56 14.76 -2.34
C ARG A 44 17.51 15.48 -3.19
N ALA A 45 17.70 15.56 -4.51
CA ALA A 45 16.70 16.14 -5.41
C ALA A 45 15.39 15.35 -5.40
N LEU A 46 15.47 14.02 -5.37
CA LEU A 46 14.32 13.13 -5.28
C LEU A 46 13.56 13.33 -3.97
N ASP A 47 14.26 13.32 -2.83
CA ASP A 47 13.67 13.54 -1.51
C ASP A 47 13.01 14.94 -1.43
N HIS A 48 13.65 15.97 -2.02
CA HIS A 48 13.09 17.31 -2.07
C HIS A 48 11.83 17.40 -2.94
N ARG A 49 11.79 16.74 -4.10
CA ARG A 49 10.62 16.78 -5.00
C ARG A 49 9.45 15.98 -4.43
N ASP A 50 9.73 14.77 -3.93
CA ASP A 50 8.68 13.81 -3.61
C ASP A 50 8.14 13.96 -2.19
N LYS A 51 8.98 14.41 -1.24
CA LYS A 51 8.72 14.64 0.21
C LYS A 51 8.30 13.41 1.02
N SER A 52 7.54 12.49 0.42
CA SER A 52 7.05 11.23 0.98
C SER A 52 6.84 10.22 -0.14
N CYS A 53 6.46 9.00 0.23
CA CYS A 53 6.02 7.99 -0.73
C CYS A 53 4.95 8.57 -1.67
N ARG A 54 5.17 8.41 -2.98
CA ARG A 54 4.29 8.97 -4.03
C ARG A 54 3.07 8.10 -4.34
N PHE A 55 3.01 6.90 -3.80
CA PHE A 55 1.84 6.04 -3.92
C PHE A 55 0.58 6.72 -3.34
N PRO A 56 -0.58 6.71 -4.03
CA PRO A 56 -1.80 7.39 -3.61
C PRO A 56 -2.21 7.12 -2.16
N GLY A 57 -2.51 8.19 -1.42
CA GLY A 57 -2.92 8.13 -0.01
C GLY A 57 -1.82 7.81 1.00
N CYS A 58 -0.57 7.57 0.56
CA CYS A 58 0.53 7.26 1.49
C CYS A 58 1.25 8.52 1.98
N THR A 59 1.48 8.61 3.29
CA THR A 59 2.15 9.76 3.94
C THR A 59 3.53 9.41 4.52
N VAL A 60 4.00 8.17 4.33
CA VAL A 60 5.29 7.72 4.88
C VAL A 60 6.45 8.47 4.22
N ARG A 61 7.29 9.11 5.04
CA ARG A 61 8.43 9.93 4.59
C ARG A 61 9.69 9.12 4.29
N PHE A 62 9.81 7.93 4.85
CA PHE A 62 10.93 7.03 4.60
C PHE A 62 10.69 6.20 3.33
N GLY A 63 11.35 6.57 2.24
CA GLY A 63 11.24 5.89 0.96
C GLY A 63 12.57 5.52 0.33
N GLN A 64 12.46 4.63 -0.64
CA GLN A 64 13.53 4.18 -1.54
C GLN A 64 13.27 4.81 -2.91
N GLY A 65 14.33 5.13 -3.64
CA GLY A 65 14.19 5.54 -5.02
C GLY A 65 13.83 4.34 -5.89
N HIS A 66 12.79 4.50 -6.69
CA HIS A 66 12.27 3.50 -7.60
C HIS A 66 12.40 4.01 -9.04
N HIS A 67 12.95 3.18 -9.93
CA HIS A 67 12.98 3.46 -11.36
C HIS A 67 11.64 3.08 -12.00
N ILE A 68 10.92 4.06 -12.53
CA ILE A 68 9.62 3.91 -13.20
C ILE A 68 9.75 2.96 -14.40
N ARG A 69 10.63 3.30 -15.35
CA ARG A 69 11.20 2.30 -16.25
C ARG A 69 12.35 1.66 -15.53
N HIS A 70 12.18 0.41 -15.11
CA HIS A 70 13.22 -0.30 -14.38
C HIS A 70 14.55 -0.32 -15.17
N TRP A 71 15.67 -0.17 -14.47
CA TRP A 71 16.99 -0.07 -15.10
C TRP A 71 17.38 -1.34 -15.86
N ALA A 72 16.91 -2.52 -15.42
CA ALA A 72 17.15 -3.79 -16.11
C ALA A 72 16.50 -3.83 -17.51
N HIS A 73 15.52 -2.95 -17.75
CA HIS A 73 14.87 -2.75 -19.05
C HIS A 73 15.40 -1.50 -19.78
N GLY A 74 16.59 -1.03 -19.41
CA GLY A 74 17.25 0.14 -20.03
C GLY A 74 16.81 1.49 -19.46
N GLY A 75 16.11 1.52 -18.33
CA GLY A 75 15.73 2.77 -17.67
C GLY A 75 16.94 3.59 -17.19
N PRO A 76 17.00 4.90 -17.48
CA PRO A 76 18.11 5.74 -17.03
C PRO A 76 17.97 6.11 -15.55
N THR A 77 19.08 6.37 -14.87
CA THR A 77 19.09 6.92 -13.51
C THR A 77 19.01 8.46 -13.58
N THR A 78 17.81 8.98 -13.83
CA THR A 78 17.51 10.41 -13.92
C THR A 78 16.36 10.77 -13.01
N LEU A 79 16.23 12.05 -12.64
CA LEU A 79 15.15 12.50 -11.75
C LEU A 79 13.78 12.20 -12.35
N SER A 80 13.60 12.36 -13.66
CA SER A 80 12.35 12.08 -14.38
C SER A 80 11.96 10.60 -14.36
N ASN A 81 12.93 9.68 -14.35
CA ASN A 81 12.66 8.24 -14.29
C ASN A 81 12.61 7.68 -12.85
N LEU A 82 12.83 8.52 -11.83
CA LEU A 82 12.80 8.10 -10.44
C LEU A 82 11.53 8.59 -9.74
N THR A 83 11.09 7.84 -8.73
CA THR A 83 10.06 8.24 -7.76
C THR A 83 10.35 7.64 -6.39
N LEU A 84 9.93 8.30 -5.32
CA LEU A 84 10.08 7.80 -3.95
C LEU A 84 8.92 6.87 -3.58
N LEU A 85 9.23 5.66 -3.13
CA LEU A 85 8.25 4.69 -2.61
C LEU A 85 8.69 4.12 -1.27
N CYS A 86 7.78 3.98 -0.30
CA CYS A 86 8.08 3.29 0.95
C CYS A 86 8.26 1.78 0.70
N ARG A 87 8.88 1.04 1.64
CA ARG A 87 9.14 -0.41 1.49
C ARG A 87 7.91 -1.21 1.06
N ARG A 88 6.73 -0.92 1.63
CA ARG A 88 5.46 -1.57 1.28
C ARG A 88 5.07 -1.31 -0.16
N HIS A 89 5.01 -0.05 -0.59
CA HIS A 89 4.57 0.28 -1.95
C HIS A 89 5.64 -0.03 -3.00
N HIS A 90 6.91 -0.05 -2.61
CA HIS A 90 7.98 -0.53 -3.46
C HIS A 90 7.86 -2.03 -3.71
N ARG A 91 7.45 -2.81 -2.69
CA ARG A 91 7.06 -4.22 -2.89
C ARG A 91 5.83 -4.33 -3.80
N ALA A 92 4.81 -3.53 -3.56
CA ALA A 92 3.57 -3.61 -4.33
C ALA A 92 3.80 -3.43 -5.85
N VAL A 93 4.66 -2.50 -6.26
CA VAL A 93 4.98 -2.28 -7.67
C VAL A 93 5.88 -3.34 -8.30
N HIS A 94 6.62 -4.10 -7.48
CA HIS A 94 7.51 -5.15 -7.98
C HIS A 94 6.90 -6.55 -7.95
N GLU A 95 6.14 -6.87 -6.91
CA GLU A 95 5.73 -8.25 -6.59
C GLU A 95 4.19 -8.42 -6.59
N GLU A 96 3.42 -7.34 -6.48
CA GLU A 96 1.95 -7.42 -6.34
C GLU A 96 1.22 -6.94 -7.61
N GLY A 97 1.94 -6.61 -8.68
CA GLY A 97 1.37 -6.24 -9.98
C GLY A 97 0.86 -4.80 -10.09
N PHE A 98 1.12 -3.93 -9.11
CA PHE A 98 0.83 -2.50 -9.26
C PHE A 98 1.79 -1.87 -10.27
N GLN A 99 1.27 -0.93 -11.05
CA GLN A 99 2.07 -0.25 -12.07
C GLN A 99 2.17 1.23 -11.73
N VAL A 100 3.29 1.83 -12.10
CA VAL A 100 3.55 3.26 -11.97
C VAL A 100 4.07 3.78 -13.30
N ASP A 101 3.46 4.85 -13.78
CA ASP A 101 3.90 5.58 -14.98
C ASP A 101 4.03 7.06 -14.63
N ARG A 102 4.80 7.78 -15.46
CA ARG A 102 4.91 9.24 -15.40
C ARG A 102 4.42 9.83 -16.71
N GLU A 103 3.43 10.70 -16.61
CA GLU A 103 2.88 11.45 -17.72
C GLU A 103 3.84 12.58 -18.16
N PRO A 104 3.70 13.12 -19.40
CA PRO A 104 4.58 14.16 -19.92
C PRO A 104 4.63 15.44 -19.06
N ASP A 105 3.56 15.74 -18.33
CA ASP A 105 3.46 16.87 -17.40
C ASP A 105 4.18 16.61 -16.06
N GLY A 106 4.70 15.40 -15.87
CA GLY A 106 5.38 14.96 -14.66
C GLY A 106 4.46 14.33 -13.62
N THR A 107 3.15 14.24 -13.86
CA THR A 107 2.19 13.58 -12.97
C THR A 107 2.47 12.07 -12.92
N LEU A 108 2.33 11.47 -11.73
CA LEU A 108 2.45 10.02 -11.57
C LEU A 108 1.07 9.38 -11.60
N THR A 109 0.90 8.37 -12.45
CA THR A 109 -0.30 7.55 -12.50
C THR A 109 0.01 6.17 -11.96
N PHE A 110 -0.82 5.69 -11.04
CA PHE A 110 -0.72 4.33 -10.51
C PHE A 110 -1.89 3.51 -11.02
N ARG A 111 -1.63 2.24 -11.37
CA ARG A 111 -2.68 1.28 -11.74
C ARG A 111 -2.64 0.09 -10.80
N ARG A 112 -3.83 -0.40 -10.49
CA ARG A 112 -4.04 -1.65 -9.76
C ARG A 112 -3.61 -2.85 -10.63
N PRO A 113 -3.45 -4.05 -10.05
CA PRO A 113 -3.07 -5.24 -10.81
C PRO A 113 -4.05 -5.61 -11.93
N ASN A 114 -5.33 -5.19 -11.81
CA ASN A 114 -6.34 -5.34 -12.85
C ASN A 114 -6.32 -4.23 -13.93
N GLY A 115 -5.31 -3.36 -13.93
CA GLY A 115 -5.16 -2.24 -14.86
C GLY A 115 -5.97 -0.99 -14.53
N ALA A 116 -6.87 -1.04 -13.56
CA ALA A 116 -7.68 0.11 -13.19
C ALA A 116 -6.84 1.22 -12.54
N LEU A 117 -7.08 2.47 -12.95
CA LEU A 117 -6.40 3.63 -12.37
C LEU A 117 -6.69 3.75 -10.87
N LEU A 118 -5.64 4.07 -10.11
CA LEU A 118 -5.70 4.36 -8.70
C LEU A 118 -5.73 5.88 -8.51
N PRO A 119 -6.87 6.49 -8.14
CA PRO A 119 -6.96 7.93 -8.00
C PRO A 119 -6.13 8.42 -6.81
N ALA A 120 -5.50 9.59 -6.95
CA ALA A 120 -4.71 10.21 -5.87
C ALA A 120 -5.56 10.51 -4.63
N VAL A 121 -6.81 10.91 -4.87
CA VAL A 121 -7.86 11.13 -3.86
C VAL A 121 -9.07 10.34 -4.33
N PRO A 122 -9.63 9.42 -3.53
CA PRO A 122 -10.88 8.78 -3.89
C PRO A 122 -11.95 9.85 -4.11
N PRO A 123 -12.83 9.71 -5.12
CA PRO A 123 -13.91 10.67 -5.31
C PRO A 123 -14.73 10.76 -4.00
N PRO A 124 -15.15 11.97 -3.60
CA PRO A 124 -16.02 12.11 -2.44
C PRO A 124 -17.25 11.23 -2.64
N ALA A 125 -17.71 10.58 -1.58
CA ALA A 125 -18.95 9.82 -1.64
C ALA A 125 -20.08 10.76 -2.07
N ASN A 126 -21.00 10.27 -2.90
CA ASN A 126 -22.21 11.02 -3.19
C ASN A 126 -23.02 11.11 -1.89
N VAL A 127 -23.11 12.30 -1.32
CA VAL A 127 -23.91 12.58 -0.13
C VAL A 127 -25.27 13.06 -0.62
N PRO A 128 -26.38 12.35 -0.32
CA PRO A 128 -27.72 12.79 -0.67
C PRO A 128 -28.00 14.20 -0.14
N ALA A 129 -28.93 14.92 -0.77
CA ALA A 129 -29.32 16.27 -0.35
C ALA A 129 -29.84 16.30 1.10
N ASP A 130 -30.54 15.24 1.52
CA ASP A 130 -30.87 14.97 2.92
C ASP A 130 -30.17 13.68 3.40
N PRO A 131 -28.93 13.78 3.90
CA PRO A 131 -28.20 12.60 4.35
C PRO A 131 -28.78 12.01 5.64
N VAL A 132 -29.45 12.82 6.47
CA VAL A 132 -30.02 12.37 7.74
C VAL A 132 -31.24 11.50 7.49
N GLU A 133 -32.13 11.94 6.60
CA GLU A 133 -33.32 11.18 6.23
C GLU A 133 -32.95 9.84 5.58
N VAL A 134 -32.00 9.85 4.63
CA VAL A 134 -31.53 8.61 3.97
C VAL A 134 -30.91 7.64 4.97
N LEU A 135 -30.12 8.14 5.93
CA LEU A 135 -29.54 7.30 6.98
C LEU A 135 -30.61 6.71 7.89
N ARG A 136 -31.62 7.50 8.30
CA ARG A 136 -32.74 7.02 9.12
C ARG A 136 -33.55 5.95 8.39
N ALA A 137 -33.96 6.21 7.15
CA ALA A 137 -34.70 5.24 6.35
C ALA A 137 -33.92 3.93 6.15
N ARG A 138 -32.60 4.01 5.95
CA ARG A 138 -31.73 2.83 5.87
C ARG A 138 -31.67 2.06 7.18
N ASN A 139 -31.57 2.76 8.31
CA ASN A 139 -31.55 2.17 9.64
C ASN A 139 -32.90 1.49 9.94
N ASP A 140 -34.01 2.17 9.68
CA ASP A 140 -35.37 1.64 9.87
C ASP A 140 -35.61 0.39 9.00
N ALA A 141 -35.20 0.41 7.73
CA ALA A 141 -35.26 -0.75 6.84
C ALA A 141 -34.40 -1.93 7.34
N GLY A 142 -33.32 -1.63 8.08
CA GLY A 142 -32.47 -2.62 8.73
C GLY A 142 -32.93 -3.04 10.14
N GLY A 143 -34.07 -2.52 10.63
CA GLY A 143 -34.55 -2.75 12.00
C GLY A 143 -33.65 -2.13 13.08
N VAL A 144 -32.79 -1.18 12.70
CA VAL A 144 -31.90 -0.46 13.61
C VAL A 144 -32.60 0.81 14.06
N HIS A 145 -33.31 0.76 15.18
CA HIS A 145 -33.96 1.94 15.73
C HIS A 145 -32.98 2.72 16.62
N ILE A 146 -32.50 3.87 16.12
CA ILE A 146 -31.62 4.78 16.84
C ILE A 146 -32.45 5.93 17.42
N ASP A 147 -32.55 6.00 18.75
CA ASP A 147 -33.27 7.03 19.48
C ASP A 147 -32.38 7.66 20.58
N ALA A 148 -32.95 8.59 21.36
CA ALA A 148 -32.22 9.29 22.43
C ALA A 148 -31.71 8.36 23.55
N ARG A 149 -32.21 7.12 23.61
CA ARG A 149 -31.81 6.10 24.58
C ARG A 149 -30.82 5.08 24.01
N THR A 150 -30.55 5.06 22.70
CA THR A 150 -29.64 4.07 22.09
C THR A 150 -28.24 4.06 22.74
N SER A 151 -27.74 5.22 23.14
CA SER A 151 -26.47 5.34 23.86
C SER A 151 -26.61 5.27 25.38
N MET A 152 -27.84 5.22 25.91
CA MET A 152 -28.08 5.04 27.34
C MET A 152 -27.99 3.56 27.67
N PRO A 153 -27.13 3.14 28.61
CA PRO A 153 -27.14 1.78 29.07
C PRO A 153 -28.50 1.47 29.68
N GLY A 154 -29.00 0.25 29.46
CA GLY A 154 -30.19 -0.25 30.16
C GLY A 154 -29.99 -0.41 31.67
N TRP A 155 -28.76 -0.17 32.14
CA TRP A 155 -28.34 -0.27 33.52
C TRP A 155 -28.85 0.90 34.35
N LEU A 156 -29.71 0.62 35.33
CA LEU A 156 -30.31 1.59 36.24
C LEU A 156 -29.64 1.60 37.63
N GLY A 157 -28.48 0.95 37.76
CA GLY A 157 -27.73 0.85 39.02
C GLY A 157 -27.82 -0.52 39.71
N GLU A 158 -28.47 -1.50 39.09
CA GLU A 158 -28.48 -2.89 39.58
C GLU A 158 -27.08 -3.50 39.67
N ARG A 159 -26.89 -4.54 40.49
CA ARG A 159 -25.57 -5.22 40.53
C ARG A 159 -25.32 -5.93 39.20
N LEU A 160 -24.09 -5.81 38.69
CA LEU A 160 -23.63 -6.56 37.52
C LEU A 160 -23.92 -8.06 37.70
N ASP A 161 -24.68 -8.64 36.77
CA ASP A 161 -24.89 -10.08 36.71
C ASP A 161 -23.62 -10.75 36.17
N VAL A 162 -22.77 -11.17 37.11
CA VAL A 162 -21.50 -11.83 36.81
C VAL A 162 -21.74 -13.19 36.14
N GLY A 163 -22.86 -13.86 36.41
CA GLY A 163 -23.22 -15.12 35.77
C GLY A 163 -23.50 -14.93 34.28
N TYR A 164 -24.40 -13.99 33.95
CA TYR A 164 -24.69 -13.64 32.56
C TYR A 164 -23.47 -13.10 31.81
N ALA A 165 -22.65 -12.26 32.45
CA ALA A 165 -21.44 -11.72 31.83
C ALA A 165 -20.41 -12.82 31.51
N ILE A 166 -20.24 -13.79 32.42
CA ILE A 166 -19.41 -14.97 32.17
C ILE A 166 -20.03 -15.79 31.03
N ASP A 167 -21.32 -16.09 31.08
CA ASP A 167 -21.96 -16.89 30.03
C ASP A 167 -21.84 -16.24 28.65
N VAL A 168 -22.10 -14.94 28.47
CA VAL A 168 -22.03 -14.32 27.13
C VAL A 168 -20.59 -14.14 26.62
N LEU A 169 -19.63 -13.89 27.50
CA LEU A 169 -18.25 -13.59 27.12
C LEU A 169 -17.32 -14.81 27.17
N HIS A 170 -17.73 -15.91 27.81
CA HIS A 170 -16.89 -17.10 27.93
C HIS A 170 -16.96 -17.94 26.64
N PRO A 171 -15.82 -18.36 26.07
CA PRO A 171 -15.74 -19.10 24.80
C PRO A 171 -16.60 -20.37 24.72
N LEU A 172 -16.97 -20.96 25.86
CA LEU A 172 -17.74 -22.19 25.95
C LEU A 172 -19.26 -22.02 25.79
N ALA A 173 -19.79 -20.79 25.87
CA ALA A 173 -21.23 -20.56 25.71
C ALA A 173 -21.72 -20.62 24.25
N ALA A 174 -20.82 -20.48 23.28
CA ALA A 174 -21.13 -20.67 21.87
C ALA A 174 -21.47 -22.13 21.49
N ASN A 175 -21.23 -23.10 22.39
CA ASN A 175 -21.35 -24.54 22.12
C ASN A 175 -22.58 -25.21 22.75
N ARG A 176 -23.59 -24.47 23.22
CA ARG A 176 -24.88 -25.03 23.64
C ARG A 176 -25.97 -24.70 22.61
N GLN A 177 -26.04 -25.52 21.56
CA GLN A 177 -27.26 -25.74 20.76
C GLN A 177 -27.60 -27.22 20.81
#